data_AF-A0A965T5V8-F1
#
_entry.id   AF-A0A965T5V8-F1
#
_cell.length_a   1.000
_cell.length_b   1.000
_cell.length_c   1.000
_cell.angle_alpha   90.00
_cell.angle_beta   90.00
_cell.angle_gamma   90.00
#
_symmetry.space_group_name_H-M   'P 1'
#
loop_
_entity.id
_entity.type
_entity.pdbx_description
1 polymer ?
#
loop_
_entity_poly.entity_id
_entity_poly.type
_entity_poly.pdbx_seq_one_letter_code
_entity_poly.pdbx_strand_id
1 'polypeptide(L)'
;LNFELLKNHFEPISKQYDFFFWGAWEGNAKVKRSKGQLIEGKYIIGEPLLHTIYCTYGYSLNKPTAQYLLKQSAKISTPFDIFKQFVDPSKIRLGTITKEIITTWDEGSYIRNDKFWKRYKKSVFIFFLNIKNSIQAFFS
;
A
#
# COMPACT_ATOMS: atom_id res chain seq x y z
N LEU A 1 -4.10 -8.08 -13.04
CA LEU A 1 -2.72 -7.53 -13.02
C LEU A 1 -2.52 -6.65 -14.25
N ASN A 2 -1.94 -5.46 -14.13
CA ASN A 2 -1.60 -4.61 -15.28
C ASN A 2 -0.09 -4.70 -15.59
N PHE A 3 0.28 -5.66 -16.44
CA PHE A 3 1.69 -5.95 -16.75
C PHE A 3 2.38 -4.84 -17.54
N GLU A 4 1.68 -4.15 -18.43
CA GLU A 4 2.24 -3.05 -19.22
C GLU A 4 2.67 -1.89 -18.33
N LEU A 5 1.84 -1.55 -17.35
CA LEU A 5 2.19 -0.49 -16.40
C LEU A 5 3.42 -0.87 -15.58
N LEU A 6 3.50 -2.11 -15.07
CA LEU A 6 4.70 -2.58 -14.37
C LEU A 6 5.92 -2.50 -15.29
N LYS A 7 5.83 -2.98 -16.53
CA LYS A 7 6.95 -2.96 -17.48
C LYS A 7 7.46 -1.54 -17.74
N ASN A 8 6.54 -0.58 -17.87
CA ASN A 8 6.90 0.81 -18.21
C ASN A 8 7.34 1.63 -17.00
N HIS A 9 6.77 1.38 -15.81
CA HIS A 9 6.94 2.24 -14.64
C HIS A 9 7.73 1.62 -13.48
N PHE A 10 8.02 0.31 -13.49
CA PHE A 10 8.74 -0.34 -12.39
C PHE A 10 10.11 0.28 -12.11
N GLU A 11 10.95 0.40 -13.14
CA GLU A 11 12.28 1.01 -13.03
C GLU A 11 12.25 2.48 -12.58
N PRO A 12 11.52 3.39 -13.26
CA PRO A 12 11.52 4.79 -12.86
C PRO A 12 10.92 5.02 -11.46
N ILE A 13 9.92 4.24 -11.04
CA ILE A 13 9.35 4.33 -9.69
C ILE A 13 10.34 3.78 -8.64
N SER A 14 10.97 2.64 -8.91
CA SER A 14 11.90 2.02 -7.95
C SER A 14 13.19 2.83 -7.72
N LYS A 15 13.51 3.79 -8.58
CA LYS A 15 14.59 4.76 -8.38
C LYS A 15 14.19 5.93 -7.48
N GLN A 16 12.91 6.26 -7.41
CA GLN A 16 12.38 7.38 -6.62
C GLN A 16 12.14 6.99 -5.15
N TYR A 17 11.80 5.72 -4.91
CA TYR A 17 11.43 5.20 -3.60
C TYR A 17 12.35 4.07 -3.19
N ASP A 18 12.66 4.00 -1.90
CA ASP A 18 13.48 2.93 -1.36
C ASP A 18 12.67 1.66 -1.06
N PHE A 19 11.37 1.85 -0.80
CA PHE A 19 10.39 0.80 -0.61
C PHE A 19 9.03 1.27 -1.14
N PHE A 20 8.51 0.56 -2.15
CA PHE A 20 7.30 0.93 -2.87
C PHE A 20 6.27 -0.20 -2.88
N PHE A 21 5.01 0.13 -2.57
CA PHE A 21 3.89 -0.81 -2.58
C PHE A 21 3.09 -0.73 -3.88
N TRP A 22 3.00 -1.86 -4.60
CA TRP A 22 2.28 -1.97 -5.88
C TRP A 22 0.79 -2.35 -5.72
N GLY A 23 0.40 -2.65 -4.49
CA GLY A 23 -0.97 -2.85 -4.07
C GLY A 23 -1.04 -2.87 -2.55
N ALA A 24 -2.07 -2.24 -1.99
CA ALA A 24 -2.31 -2.21 -0.57
C ALA A 24 -3.79 -1.99 -0.26
N TRP A 25 -4.25 -2.73 0.74
CA TRP A 25 -5.53 -2.62 1.40
C TRP A 25 -6.72 -2.69 0.44
N GLU A 26 -6.71 -3.66 -0.47
CA GLU A 26 -7.79 -3.89 -1.45
C GLU A 26 -8.06 -2.60 -2.28
N GLY A 27 -7.00 -1.83 -2.56
CA GLY A 27 -7.08 -0.58 -3.35
C GLY A 27 -7.57 0.65 -2.57
N ASN A 28 -7.53 0.58 -1.23
CA ASN A 28 -7.94 1.69 -0.37
C ASN A 28 -6.76 2.49 0.22
N ALA A 29 -5.53 2.14 -0.16
CA ALA A 29 -4.35 2.93 0.16
C ALA A 29 -4.49 4.38 -0.30
N LYS A 30 -4.04 5.32 0.53
CA LYS A 30 -4.06 6.75 0.23
C LYS A 30 -2.64 7.28 0.10
N VAL A 31 -2.49 8.24 -0.80
CA VAL A 31 -1.27 9.02 -1.01
C VAL A 31 -1.51 10.42 -0.48
N LYS A 32 -0.54 10.98 0.25
CA LYS A 32 -0.60 12.37 0.71
C LYS A 32 -0.71 13.31 -0.49
N ARG A 33 -1.68 14.23 -0.48
CA ARG A 33 -1.96 15.11 -1.63
C ARG A 33 -0.73 15.90 -2.07
N SER A 34 0.04 16.41 -1.12
CA SER A 34 1.25 17.20 -1.33
C SER A 34 2.40 16.43 -2.01
N LYS A 35 2.34 15.09 -1.99
CA LYS A 35 3.39 14.19 -2.51
C LYS A 35 2.87 13.27 -3.61
N GLY A 36 1.69 13.54 -4.15
CA GLY A 36 1.04 12.72 -5.17
C GLY A 36 1.42 13.13 -6.59
N GLN A 37 1.69 12.14 -7.43
CA GLN A 37 1.90 12.28 -8.87
C GLN A 37 0.89 11.41 -9.62
N LEU A 38 0.18 12.02 -10.58
CA LEU A 38 -0.70 11.28 -11.49
C LEU A 38 0.13 10.60 -12.59
N ILE A 39 -0.11 9.31 -12.80
CA ILE A 39 0.47 8.51 -13.88
C ILE A 39 -0.63 7.81 -14.67
N GLU A 40 -0.43 7.68 -15.99
CA GLU A 40 -1.37 6.99 -16.90
C GLU A 40 -2.82 7.50 -16.79
N GLY A 41 -3.01 8.77 -16.42
CA GLY A 41 -4.31 9.43 -16.27
C GLY A 41 -5.24 8.86 -15.19
N LYS A 42 -4.87 7.79 -14.49
CA LYS A 42 -5.81 7.06 -13.60
C LYS A 42 -5.23 6.55 -12.29
N TYR A 43 -3.90 6.59 -12.11
CA TYR A 43 -3.23 6.17 -10.89
C TYR A 43 -2.50 7.34 -10.25
N ILE A 44 -2.56 7.42 -8.93
CA ILE A 44 -1.72 8.35 -8.17
C ILE A 44 -0.68 7.52 -7.43
N ILE A 45 0.59 7.87 -7.62
CA ILE A 45 1.73 7.37 -6.83
C ILE A 45 2.22 8.46 -5.90
N GLY A 46 2.84 8.10 -4.79
CA GLY A 46 3.41 9.08 -3.88
C GLY A 46 3.66 8.54 -2.49
N GLU A 47 4.02 9.45 -1.58
CA GLU A 47 4.20 9.11 -0.17
C GLU A 47 2.86 8.65 0.43
N PRO A 48 2.82 7.45 1.03
CA PRO A 48 1.58 6.92 1.58
C PRO A 48 1.12 7.65 2.84
N LEU A 49 -0.19 7.68 3.06
CA LEU A 49 -0.75 7.81 4.40
C LEU A 49 -0.52 6.47 5.13
N LEU A 50 0.54 6.39 5.95
CA LEU A 50 1.14 5.13 6.41
C LEU A 50 0.14 4.13 7.03
N HIS A 51 -0.84 4.59 7.81
CA HIS A 51 -1.83 3.70 8.42
C HIS A 51 -2.72 2.99 7.39
N THR A 52 -2.85 3.53 6.18
CA THR A 52 -3.63 2.93 5.08
C THR A 52 -2.88 1.83 4.31
N ILE A 53 -1.59 1.60 4.63
CA ILE A 53 -0.77 0.57 3.96
C ILE A 53 -0.93 -0.76 4.69
N TYR A 54 -1.95 -1.53 4.39
CA TYR A 54 -2.21 -2.81 5.06
C TYR A 54 -2.43 -3.91 4.02
N CYS A 55 -2.19 -5.18 4.34
CA CYS A 55 -2.36 -6.28 3.40
C CYS A 55 -1.72 -5.96 2.04
N THR A 56 -0.42 -5.66 2.04
CA THR A 56 0.25 -5.21 0.82
C THR A 56 0.48 -6.38 -0.12
N TYR A 57 0.06 -6.22 -1.37
CA TYR A 57 0.23 -7.21 -2.43
C TYR A 57 1.28 -6.70 -3.40
N GLY A 58 2.46 -7.33 -3.36
CA GLY A 58 3.60 -6.94 -4.18
C GLY A 58 4.25 -5.63 -3.76
N TYR A 59 5.58 -5.64 -3.68
CA TYR A 59 6.37 -4.47 -3.37
C TYR A 59 7.73 -4.54 -4.07
N SER A 60 8.33 -3.38 -4.32
CA SER A 60 9.75 -3.27 -4.66
C SER A 60 10.49 -2.67 -3.48
N LEU A 61 11.64 -3.28 -3.16
CA LEU A 61 12.45 -2.92 -2.01
C LEU A 61 13.91 -2.95 -2.44
N ASN A 62 14.64 -1.88 -2.17
CA ASN A 62 16.06 -1.85 -2.48
C ASN A 62 16.88 -2.58 -1.40
N LYS A 63 18.10 -3.00 -1.78
CA LYS A 63 18.98 -3.78 -0.90
C LYS A 63 19.34 -3.05 0.41
N PRO A 64 19.72 -1.76 0.41
CA PRO A 64 20.02 -1.04 1.66
C PRO A 64 18.83 -0.99 2.63
N THR A 65 17.63 -0.71 2.14
CA THR A 65 16.43 -0.65 2.98
C THR A 65 16.06 -2.03 3.49
N ALA A 66 16.21 -3.09 2.69
CA ALA A 66 16.03 -4.46 3.17
C ALA A 66 16.98 -4.78 4.34
N GLN A 67 18.26 -4.42 4.23
CA GLN A 67 19.24 -4.62 5.31
C GLN A 67 18.88 -3.81 6.57
N TYR A 68 18.43 -2.57 6.40
CA TYR A 68 17.96 -1.75 7.51
C TYR A 68 16.75 -2.39 8.21
N LEU A 69 15.71 -2.77 7.46
CA LEU A 69 14.51 -3.38 8.02
C LEU A 69 14.83 -4.70 8.73
N LEU A 70 15.69 -5.55 8.15
CA LEU A 70 16.14 -6.79 8.78
C LEU A 70 16.85 -6.53 10.13
N LYS A 71 17.70 -5.50 10.22
CA LYS A 71 18.35 -5.13 11.48
C LYS A 71 17.34 -4.69 12.54
N GLN A 72 16.30 -3.95 12.14
CA GLN A 72 15.24 -3.50 13.06
C GLN A 72 14.34 -4.67 13.51
N SER A 73 14.03 -5.60 12.61
CA SER A 73 13.13 -6.73 12.88
C SER A 73 13.83 -7.93 13.55
N ALA A 74 15.16 -7.97 13.59
CA ALA A 74 15.95 -9.09 14.11
C ALA A 74 15.63 -9.51 15.56
N LYS A 75 14.94 -8.66 16.34
CA LYS A 75 14.61 -8.89 17.76
C LYS A 75 13.17 -9.36 17.99
N ILE A 76 12.41 -9.67 16.94
CA ILE A 76 10.95 -9.87 17.05
C ILE A 76 10.58 -11.30 16.69
N SER A 77 9.84 -11.96 17.57
CA SER A 77 9.42 -13.35 17.40
C SER A 77 8.12 -13.52 16.61
N THR A 78 7.39 -12.43 16.29
CA THR A 78 6.06 -12.50 15.68
C THR A 78 6.00 -11.90 14.26
N PRO A 79 5.43 -12.63 13.28
CA PRO A 79 5.28 -12.17 11.90
C PRO A 79 3.96 -11.41 11.73
N PHE A 80 3.93 -10.11 12.00
CA PHE A 80 2.80 -9.26 11.62
C PHE A 80 3.29 -8.07 10.78
N ASP A 81 2.35 -7.26 10.29
CA ASP A 81 2.51 -5.98 9.55
C ASP A 81 3.21 -4.88 10.40
N ILE A 82 4.24 -5.26 11.16
CA ILE A 82 5.01 -4.45 12.09
C ILE A 82 6.02 -3.58 11.34
N PHE A 83 6.22 -3.77 10.03
CA PHE A 83 7.16 -2.95 9.24
C PHE A 83 6.92 -1.45 9.44
N LYS A 84 5.66 -1.02 9.59
CA LYS A 84 5.29 0.38 9.86
C LYS A 84 5.93 0.96 11.13
N GLN A 85 6.20 0.12 12.12
CA GLN A 85 6.86 0.53 13.37
C GLN A 85 8.37 0.72 13.19
N PHE A 86 8.95 0.10 12.15
CA PHE A 86 10.38 0.16 11.84
C PHE A 86 10.71 1.10 10.70
N VAL A 87 9.70 1.56 9.95
CA VAL A 87 9.93 2.57 8.93
C VAL A 87 10.04 3.93 9.59
N ASP A 88 11.26 4.46 9.55
CA ASP A 88 11.56 5.86 9.83
C ASP A 88 11.42 6.66 8.52
N PRO A 89 10.42 7.56 8.39
CA PRO A 89 10.22 8.37 7.19
C PRO A 89 11.41 9.30 6.87
N SER A 90 12.28 9.59 7.84
CA SER A 90 13.51 10.36 7.60
C SER A 90 14.63 9.53 6.94
N LYS A 91 14.54 8.20 7.00
CA LYS A 91 15.57 7.28 6.49
C LYS A 91 15.15 6.51 5.25
N ILE A 92 13.85 6.30 5.07
CA ILE A 92 13.29 5.50 3.98
C ILE A 92 12.27 6.34 3.23
N ARG A 93 12.48 6.49 1.92
CA ARG A 93 11.47 7.05 1.02
C ARG A 93 10.43 5.99 0.69
N LEU A 94 9.30 6.03 1.39
CA LEU A 94 8.16 5.16 1.11
C LEU A 94 7.33 5.68 -0.04
N GLY A 95 6.86 4.76 -0.88
CA GLY A 95 5.87 5.05 -1.91
C GLY A 95 4.76 4.01 -1.96
N THR A 96 3.61 4.42 -2.47
CA THR A 96 2.50 3.51 -2.78
C THR A 96 1.78 3.97 -4.04
N ILE A 97 0.92 3.11 -4.57
CA ILE A 97 -0.06 3.44 -5.60
C ILE A 97 -1.50 3.32 -5.06
N THR A 98 -2.35 4.28 -5.42
CA THR A 98 -3.74 4.37 -4.94
C THR A 98 -4.68 3.28 -5.46
N LYS A 99 -4.39 2.67 -6.62
CA LYS A 99 -5.13 1.51 -7.15
C LYS A 99 -4.16 0.36 -7.34
N GLU A 100 -4.50 -0.80 -6.81
CA GLU A 100 -3.61 -1.96 -6.84
C GLU A 100 -3.36 -2.42 -8.28
N ILE A 101 -2.09 -2.58 -8.60
CA ILE A 101 -1.65 -3.23 -9.85
C ILE A 101 -1.45 -4.72 -9.61
N ILE A 102 -0.87 -5.03 -8.43
CA ILE A 102 -0.72 -6.37 -7.90
C ILE A 102 -1.78 -6.52 -6.79
N THR A 103 -2.68 -7.49 -6.95
CA THR A 103 -3.81 -7.73 -6.05
C THR A 103 -4.14 -9.22 -6.02
N THR A 104 -5.03 -9.64 -5.13
CA THR A 104 -5.52 -11.03 -5.02
C THR A 104 -6.72 -11.29 -5.91
N TRP A 105 -6.96 -12.55 -6.24
CA TRP A 105 -8.15 -13.02 -6.95
C TRP A 105 -9.43 -12.86 -6.11
N ASP A 106 -10.53 -12.50 -6.78
CA ASP A 106 -11.83 -12.14 -6.17
C ASP A 106 -12.79 -13.35 -6.03
N GLU A 107 -12.31 -14.57 -6.27
CA GLU A 107 -13.13 -15.80 -6.24
C GLU A 107 -13.57 -16.22 -4.83
N GLY A 108 -13.30 -15.38 -3.82
CA GLY A 108 -13.63 -15.63 -2.43
C GLY A 108 -12.58 -16.49 -1.73
N SER A 109 -12.71 -16.58 -0.41
CA SER A 109 -11.85 -17.41 0.43
C SER A 109 -12.64 -18.64 0.88
N TYR A 110 -12.02 -19.82 0.80
CA TYR A 110 -12.55 -21.06 1.38
C TYR A 110 -12.80 -20.98 2.89
N ILE A 111 -12.28 -19.94 3.56
CA ILE A 111 -12.35 -19.77 5.01
C ILE A 111 -13.54 -18.88 5.41
N ARG A 112 -14.05 -18.00 4.53
CA ARG A 112 -15.05 -16.98 4.89
C ARG A 112 -16.46 -17.35 4.46
N ASN A 113 -17.39 -17.38 5.44
CA ASN A 113 -18.82 -17.43 5.16
C ASN A 113 -19.33 -16.06 4.70
N ASP A 114 -19.50 -15.92 3.38
CA ASP A 114 -19.59 -14.65 2.69
C ASP A 114 -21.04 -14.18 2.47
N LYS A 115 -21.81 -14.12 3.57
CA LYS A 115 -23.21 -13.68 3.54
C LYS A 115 -23.33 -12.23 3.05
N PHE A 116 -24.32 -11.97 2.20
CA PHE A 116 -24.61 -10.65 1.64
C PHE A 116 -24.60 -9.52 2.67
N TRP A 117 -25.29 -9.69 3.81
CA TRP A 117 -25.35 -8.68 4.87
C TRP A 117 -23.98 -8.36 5.49
N LYS A 118 -23.06 -9.32 5.59
CA LYS A 118 -21.70 -9.08 6.08
C LYS A 118 -20.88 -8.28 5.07
N ARG A 119 -20.98 -8.63 3.78
CA ARG A 119 -20.36 -7.88 2.68
C ARG A 119 -20.84 -6.43 2.67
N TYR A 120 -22.16 -6.22 2.71
CA TYR A 120 -22.75 -4.88 2.74
C TYR A 120 -22.24 -4.04 3.92
N LYS A 121 -22.26 -4.59 5.14
CA LYS A 121 -21.71 -3.90 6.32
C LYS A 121 -20.22 -3.56 6.17
N LYS A 122 -19.41 -4.49 5.63
CA LYS A 122 -17.98 -4.24 5.33
C LYS A 122 -17.84 -3.08 4.34
N SER A 123 -18.60 -3.08 3.25
CA SER A 123 -18.55 -2.03 2.22
C SER A 123 -18.89 -0.65 2.78
N VAL A 124 -19.95 -0.54 3.59
CA VAL A 124 -20.33 0.72 4.25
C VAL A 124 -19.24 1.20 5.20
N PHE A 125 -18.67 0.30 6.00
CA PHE A 125 -17.57 0.63 6.90
C PHE A 125 -16.32 1.12 6.16
N ILE A 126 -15.92 0.43 5.09
CA ILE A 126 -14.79 0.83 4.23
C ILE A 126 -15.06 2.19 3.58
N PHE A 127 -16.30 2.46 3.16
CA PHE A 127 -16.69 3.76 2.59
C PHE A 127 -16.44 4.91 3.57
N PHE A 128 -16.92 4.81 4.82
CA PHE A 128 -16.67 5.84 5.83
C PHE A 128 -15.19 5.98 6.19
N LEU A 129 -14.46 4.86 6.31
CA LEU A 129 -13.02 4.89 6.51
C LEU A 129 -12.30 5.59 5.36
N ASN A 130 -12.72 5.34 4.12
CA ASN A 130 -12.17 5.99 2.95
C ASN A 130 -12.39 7.49 2.95
N ILE A 131 -13.57 7.96 3.36
CA ILE A 131 -13.84 9.41 3.49
C ILE A 131 -12.86 10.00 4.50
N LYS A 132 -12.79 9.43 5.71
CA LYS A 132 -11.87 9.89 6.76
C LYS A 132 -10.42 9.92 6.27
N ASN A 133 -9.95 8.83 5.67
CA ASN A 133 -8.58 8.71 5.20
C ASN A 133 -8.29 9.64 4.01
N SER A 134 -9.28 9.92 3.17
CA SER A 134 -9.13 10.88 2.06
C SER A 134 -9.00 12.31 2.57
N ILE A 135 -9.78 12.69 3.59
CA ILE A 135 -9.63 13.97 4.28
C ILE A 135 -8.24 14.07 4.91
N GLN A 136 -7.81 13.04 5.65
CA GLN A 136 -6.48 13.03 6.26
C GLN A 136 -5.37 13.15 5.23
N ALA A 137 -5.43 12.37 4.14
CA ALA A 137 -4.44 12.41 3.06
C ALA A 137 -4.40 13.77 2.36
N PHE A 138 -5.52 14.50 2.31
CA PHE A 138 -5.59 15.84 1.75
C PHE A 138 -4.83 16.89 2.57
N PHE A 139 -4.87 16.77 3.91
CA PHE A 139 -4.26 17.69 4.86
C PHE A 139 -2.90 17.25 5.40
N SER A 140 -2.37 16.10 4.94
CA SER A 140 -1.06 15.55 5.36
C SER A 140 0.10 15.90 4.44
#